data_AF-A0A941AAS5-F1
#
_entry.id   AF-A0A941AAS5-F1
#
_cell.length_a   1.000
_cell.length_b   1.000
_cell.length_c   1.000
_cell.angle_alpha   90.00
_cell.angle_beta   90.00
_cell.angle_gamma   90.00
#
_symmetry.space_group_name_H-M   'P 1'
#
loop_
_entity.id
_entity.type
_entity.pdbx_description
1 polymer ?
#
loop_
_entity_poly.entity_id
_entity_poly.type
_entity_poly.pdbx_seq_one_letter_code
_entity_poly.pdbx_strand_id
1 'polypeptide(L)'
;MIRRAYIRKVEDRLERLEGDIDHLLKRMATPVGDLGDRIDREIRGLRSKAEVVRERIHAIDAAGASNWGRLKYAVEEGLKELGQAVDEAVARFRKTGSGDR
;
A
#
# COMPACT_ATOMS: atom_id res chain seq x y z
N MET A 1 -2.88 -1.69 -27.26
CA MET A 1 -1.90 -0.85 -26.53
C MET A 1 -2.36 -0.37 -25.15
N ILE A 2 -3.65 -0.07 -24.93
CA ILE A 2 -4.16 0.53 -23.67
C ILE A 2 -3.95 -0.38 -22.42
N ARG A 3 -4.08 -1.70 -22.58
CA ARG A 3 -4.04 -2.67 -21.48
C ARG A 3 -2.68 -2.69 -20.74
N ARG A 4 -1.59 -2.86 -21.48
CA ARG A 4 -0.23 -2.90 -20.91
C ARG A 4 0.17 -1.58 -20.27
N ALA A 5 -0.23 -0.46 -20.87
CA ALA A 5 0.02 0.86 -20.30
C ALA A 5 -0.72 1.05 -18.97
N TYR A 6 -1.96 0.55 -18.87
CA TYR A 6 -2.70 0.54 -17.61
C TYR A 6 -2.03 -0.32 -16.55
N ILE A 7 -1.60 -1.54 -16.90
CA ILE A 7 -0.93 -2.47 -15.97
C ILE A 7 0.34 -1.84 -15.40
N ARG A 8 1.21 -1.32 -16.27
CA ARG A 8 2.41 -0.60 -15.83
C ARG A 8 2.09 0.56 -14.91
N LYS A 9 1.06 1.36 -15.23
CA LYS A 9 0.64 2.48 -14.37
C LYS A 9 0.23 2.03 -12.97
N VAL A 10 -0.48 0.91 -12.83
CA VAL A 10 -0.90 0.41 -11.51
C VAL A 10 0.22 -0.27 -10.75
N GLU A 11 1.16 -0.92 -11.45
CA GLU A 11 2.41 -1.44 -10.88
C GLU A 11 3.27 -0.30 -10.33
N ASP A 12 3.52 0.75 -11.13
CA ASP A 12 4.29 1.94 -10.71
C ASP A 12 3.66 2.66 -9.51
N ARG A 13 2.33 2.55 -9.36
CA ARG A 13 1.61 3.14 -8.22
C ARG A 13 1.72 2.26 -6.98
N LEU A 14 1.64 0.94 -7.14
CA LEU A 14 1.87 -0.01 -6.04
C LEU A 14 3.31 0.11 -5.52
N GLU A 15 4.31 0.12 -6.41
CA GLU A 15 5.73 0.23 -6.04
C GLU A 15 6.02 1.51 -5.24
N ARG A 16 5.40 2.64 -5.62
CA ARG A 16 5.49 3.89 -4.84
C ARG A 16 4.94 3.74 -3.43
N LEU A 17 3.77 3.12 -3.29
CA LEU A 17 3.15 2.89 -1.98
C LEU A 17 3.97 1.91 -1.13
N GLU A 18 4.57 0.88 -1.74
CA GLU A 18 5.50 -0.03 -1.05
C GLU A 18 6.76 0.70 -0.58
N GLY A 19 7.31 1.60 -1.41
CA GLY A 19 8.41 2.48 -1.02
C GLY A 19 8.07 3.38 0.17
N ASP A 20 6.85 3.93 0.21
CA ASP A 20 6.37 4.72 1.35
C ASP A 20 6.25 3.87 2.63
N ILE A 21 5.77 2.63 2.53
CA ILE A 21 5.70 1.68 3.66
C ILE A 21 7.10 1.37 4.19
N ASP A 22 8.07 1.12 3.32
CA ASP A 22 9.44 0.84 3.72
C ASP A 22 10.12 2.08 4.34
N HIS A 23 9.81 3.27 3.82
CA HIS A 23 10.28 4.52 4.41
C HIS A 23 9.67 4.76 5.80
N LEU A 24 8.39 4.43 6.00
CA LEU A 24 7.76 4.44 7.32
C LEU A 24 8.45 3.50 8.30
N LEU A 25 8.74 2.27 7.88
CA LEU A 25 9.45 1.29 8.70
C LEU A 25 10.84 1.80 9.10
N LYS A 26 11.62 2.32 8.14
CA LYS A 26 12.98 2.85 8.39
C LYS A 26 12.97 4.04 9.34
N ARG A 27 12.05 4.99 9.17
CA ARG A 27 11.91 6.16 10.07
C ARG A 27 11.59 5.77 11.50
N MET A 28 11.00 4.59 11.67
CA MET A 28 10.52 4.11 12.94
C MET A 28 11.31 2.93 13.48
N ALA A 29 12.43 2.54 12.87
CA ALA A 29 13.30 1.45 13.34
C ALA A 29 14.03 1.75 14.66
N THR A 30 13.65 2.81 15.37
CA THR A 30 14.13 3.17 16.72
C THR A 30 13.04 3.18 17.81
N PRO A 31 12.03 2.28 17.85
CA PRO A 31 11.01 2.33 18.89
C PRO A 31 11.36 1.37 20.03
N VAL A 32 11.42 1.86 21.26
CA VAL A 32 11.59 1.03 22.46
C VAL A 32 10.20 0.70 23.04
N GLY A 33 9.91 -0.58 23.29
CA GLY A 33 8.68 -1.03 23.98
C GLY A 33 7.43 -1.09 23.10
N ASP A 34 6.24 -0.91 23.71
CA ASP A 34 4.91 -1.11 23.11
C ASP A 34 4.65 -0.31 21.82
N LEU A 35 5.35 0.80 21.62
CA LEU A 35 5.28 1.59 20.41
C LEU A 35 5.80 0.80 19.19
N GLY A 36 6.85 0.00 19.37
CA GLY A 36 7.43 -0.84 18.32
C GLY A 36 6.47 -1.92 17.86
N ASP A 37 5.81 -2.60 18.81
CA ASP A 37 4.82 -3.62 18.49
C ASP A 37 3.61 -3.08 17.73
N ARG A 38 3.18 -1.85 18.04
CA ARG A 38 2.08 -1.19 17.34
C ARG A 38 2.48 -0.83 15.91
N ILE A 39 3.68 -0.27 15.75
CA ILE A 39 4.26 0.09 14.46
C ILE A 39 4.39 -1.15 13.56
N ASP A 40 4.95 -2.23 14.11
CA ASP A 40 5.12 -3.49 13.40
C ASP A 40 3.80 -4.08 12.93
N ARG A 41 2.76 -4.03 13.77
CA ARG A 41 1.41 -4.48 13.40
C ARG A 41 0.83 -3.64 12.27
N GLU A 42 1.00 -2.33 12.32
CA GLU A 42 0.50 -1.41 11.30
C GLU A 42 1.22 -1.62 9.96
N ILE A 43 2.55 -1.74 9.97
CA ILE A 43 3.35 -2.05 8.77
C ILE A 43 2.97 -3.42 8.18
N ARG A 44 2.79 -4.45 9.01
CA ARG A 44 2.30 -5.76 8.54
C ARG A 44 0.93 -5.67 7.88
N GLY A 45 0.02 -4.86 8.43
CA GLY A 45 -1.29 -4.60 7.85
C GLY A 45 -1.20 -3.91 6.48
N LEU A 46 -0.32 -2.92 6.33
CA LEU A 46 -0.08 -2.23 5.05
C LEU A 46 0.52 -3.18 4.01
N ARG A 47 1.50 -4.01 4.38
CA ARG A 47 2.10 -5.03 3.49
C ARG A 47 1.09 -6.08 3.05
N SER A 48 0.21 -6.53 3.94
CA SER A 48 -0.87 -7.46 3.58
C SER A 48 -1.84 -6.82 2.57
N LYS A 49 -2.19 -5.55 2.72
CA LYS A 49 -3.00 -4.82 1.73
C LYS A 49 -2.27 -4.67 0.38
N ALA A 50 -0.97 -4.37 0.40
CA ALA A 50 -0.16 -4.29 -0.82
C ALA A 50 -0.13 -5.62 -1.58
N GLU A 51 0.01 -6.75 -0.88
CA GLU A 51 -0.01 -8.06 -1.50
C GLU A 51 -1.35 -8.38 -2.16
N VAL A 52 -2.47 -8.06 -1.49
CA VAL A 52 -3.82 -8.21 -2.10
C VAL A 52 -3.97 -7.38 -3.38
N VAL A 53 -3.39 -6.18 -3.41
CA VAL A 53 -3.39 -5.34 -4.63
C VAL A 53 -2.51 -5.97 -5.72
N ARG A 54 -1.33 -6.49 -5.37
CA ARG A 54 -0.42 -7.19 -6.29
C ARG A 54 -1.11 -8.38 -6.95
N GLU A 55 -1.76 -9.23 -6.17
CA GLU A 55 -2.53 -10.38 -6.67
C GLU A 55 -3.62 -9.93 -7.66
N ARG A 56 -4.32 -8.83 -7.37
CA ARG A 56 -5.33 -8.26 -8.28
C ARG A 56 -4.73 -7.71 -9.57
N ILE A 57 -3.53 -7.14 -9.52
CA ILE A 57 -2.79 -6.69 -10.72
C ILE A 57 -2.37 -7.90 -11.56
N HIS A 58 -1.92 -8.99 -10.95
CA HIS A 58 -1.61 -10.21 -11.69
C HIS A 58 -2.88 -10.82 -12.32
N ALA A 59 -3.99 -10.83 -11.57
CA ALA A 59 -5.27 -11.30 -12.07
C ALA A 59 -5.79 -10.46 -13.23
N ILE A 60 -5.61 -9.13 -13.19
CA ILE A 60 -6.02 -8.28 -14.30
C ILE A 60 -5.13 -8.51 -15.53
N ASP A 61 -3.84 -8.79 -15.40
CA ASP A 61 -2.97 -9.12 -16.54
C ASP A 61 -3.40 -10.43 -17.24
N ALA A 62 -3.81 -11.44 -16.46
CA ALA A 62 -4.30 -12.72 -16.98
C ALA A 62 -5.73 -12.70 -17.54
N ALA A 63 -6.52 -11.63 -17.29
CA ALA A 63 -7.94 -11.62 -17.59
C ALA A 63 -8.32 -11.60 -19.09
N GLY A 64 -9.47 -12.17 -19.44
CA GLY A 64 -10.13 -11.91 -20.73
C GLY A 64 -10.88 -10.57 -20.76
N ALA A 65 -11.33 -10.13 -21.94
CA ALA A 65 -12.04 -8.86 -22.12
C ALA A 65 -13.31 -8.72 -21.25
N SER A 66 -14.02 -9.84 -21.02
CA SER A 66 -15.24 -9.91 -20.21
C SER A 66 -15.03 -9.66 -18.71
N ASN A 67 -13.84 -9.93 -18.17
CA ASN A 67 -13.53 -9.74 -16.75
C ASN A 67 -12.67 -8.51 -16.47
N TRP A 68 -12.12 -7.89 -17.53
CA TRP A 68 -11.19 -6.76 -17.42
C TRP A 68 -11.76 -5.58 -16.64
N GLY A 69 -13.00 -5.16 -16.91
CA GLY A 69 -13.60 -3.99 -16.26
C GLY A 69 -13.78 -4.17 -14.74
N ARG A 70 -14.26 -5.34 -14.32
CA ARG A 70 -14.43 -5.67 -12.89
C ARG A 70 -13.09 -5.71 -12.16
N LEU A 71 -12.10 -6.35 -12.75
CA LEU A 71 -10.77 -6.47 -12.14
C LEU A 71 -10.03 -5.12 -12.13
N LYS A 72 -10.20 -4.29 -13.17
CA LYS A 72 -9.74 -2.90 -13.21
C LYS A 72 -10.24 -2.12 -12.00
N TYR A 73 -11.54 -2.15 -11.77
CA TYR A 73 -12.18 -1.50 -10.62
C TYR A 73 -11.61 -2.02 -9.29
N ALA A 74 -11.45 -3.34 -9.15
CA ALA A 74 -10.90 -3.94 -7.93
C ALA A 74 -9.44 -3.53 -7.63
N VAL A 75 -8.63 -3.35 -8.67
CA VAL A 75 -7.26 -2.82 -8.56
C VAL A 75 -7.29 -1.34 -8.18
N GLU A 76 -8.13 -0.53 -8.84
CA GLU A 76 -8.23 0.91 -8.57
C GLU A 76 -8.68 1.19 -7.14
N GLU A 77 -9.70 0.46 -6.65
CA GLU A 77 -10.16 0.61 -5.27
C GLU A 77 -9.12 0.11 -4.27
N GLY A 78 -8.46 -1.04 -4.54
CA GLY A 78 -7.39 -1.54 -3.68
C GLY A 78 -6.21 -0.56 -3.53
N LEU A 79 -5.80 0.08 -4.63
CA LEU A 79 -4.75 1.11 -4.60
C LEU A 79 -5.18 2.36 -3.84
N LYS A 80 -6.47 2.73 -3.94
CA LYS A 80 -7.03 3.87 -3.19
C LYS A 80 -7.07 3.57 -1.69
N GLU A 81 -7.56 2.41 -1.30
CA GLU A 81 -7.59 1.96 0.10
C GLU A 81 -6.16 1.84 0.69
N LEU A 82 -5.21 1.30 -0.08
CA LEU A 82 -3.81 1.21 0.35
C LEU A 82 -3.21 2.60 0.55
N GLY A 83 -3.41 3.51 -0.41
CA GLY A 83 -2.94 4.89 -0.31
C GLY A 83 -3.49 5.61 0.93
N GLN A 84 -4.79 5.50 1.18
CA GLN A 84 -5.41 6.06 2.38
C GLN A 84 -4.83 5.47 3.66
N ALA A 85 -4.61 4.15 3.71
CA ALA A 85 -4.03 3.50 4.88
C ALA A 85 -2.58 3.95 5.13
N VAL A 86 -1.79 4.14 4.07
CA VAL A 86 -0.42 4.69 4.16
C VAL A 86 -0.46 6.14 4.67
N ASP A 87 -1.31 6.99 4.11
CA ASP A 87 -1.46 8.39 4.53
C ASP A 87 -1.87 8.51 6.00
N GLU A 88 -2.82 7.68 6.44
CA GLU A 88 -3.24 7.60 7.83
C GLU A 88 -2.10 7.15 8.75
N ALA A 89 -1.34 6.13 8.36
CA ALA A 89 -0.18 5.66 9.11
C ALA A 89 0.87 6.77 9.23
N VAL A 90 1.21 7.45 8.13
CA VAL A 90 2.10 8.63 8.14
C VAL A 90 1.60 9.72 9.09
N ALA A 91 0.31 10.05 9.04
CA ALA A 91 -0.28 11.07 9.90
C ALA A 91 -0.25 10.68 11.38
N ARG A 92 -0.56 9.41 11.70
CA ARG A 92 -0.47 8.86 13.05
C ARG A 92 0.97 8.95 13.56
N PHE A 93 1.94 8.47 12.79
CA PHE A 93 3.35 8.46 13.19
C PHE A 93 3.96 9.87 13.32
N ARG A 94 3.51 10.83 12.50
CA ARG A 94 3.87 12.25 12.70
C ARG A 94 3.36 12.80 14.03
N LYS A 95 2.14 12.45 14.43
CA LYS A 95 1.55 12.88 15.71
C LYS A 95 2.27 12.25 16.90
N THR A 96 2.57 10.95 16.86
CA THR A 96 3.32 10.28 17.94
C THR A 96 4.77 10.73 18.06
N GLY A 97 5.41 11.19 16.97
CA GLY A 97 6.76 11.77 17.01
C GLY A 97 6.84 13.25 17.43
N SER A 98 5.71 13.97 17.48
CA SER A 98 5.66 15.42 17.79
C SER A 98 5.10 15.74 19.18
N GLY A 99 4.81 14.73 20.00
CA GLY A 99 4.23 14.89 21.34
C GLY A 99 5.11 14.26 22.41
N ASP A 100 6.24 14.90 22.73
CA ASP A 100 6.79 15.09 24.08
C ASP A 100 8.15 15.81 23.96
N ARG A 101 8.11 17.14 23.87
CA ARG A 101 9.22 18.04 24.24
C ARG A 101 8.66 19.30 24.83
#